data_AF-A0A395Y7G5-F1
#
_entry.id   AF-A0A395Y7G5-F1
#
_cell.length_a   1.000
_cell.length_b   1.000
_cell.length_c   1.000
_cell.angle_alpha   90.00
_cell.angle_beta   90.00
_cell.angle_gamma   90.00
#
_symmetry.space_group_name_H-M   'P 1'
#
loop_
_entity.id
_entity.type
_entity.pdbx_description
1 polymer ?
#
loop_
_entity_poly.entity_id
_entity_poly.type
_entity_poly.pdbx_seq_one_letter_code
_entity_poly.pdbx_strand_id
1 'polypeptide(L)'
;MLGVIFSDRLNGKEKVKLLQEDLQIYVSDEMKEELDVMCNLSYGIEERGRAEGRLEATIEAIQKMIKKNYSNMEIQEFYDVSDSFIEKIKIDSTNVVSI
;
A
#
# COMPACT_ATOMS: atom_id res chain seq x y z
N MET A 1 11.51 -5.74 -25.99
CA MET A 1 12.31 -6.25 -24.85
C MET A 1 11.93 -5.58 -23.53
N LEU A 2 12.26 -4.30 -23.30
CA LEU A 2 11.95 -3.62 -22.02
C LEU A 2 10.46 -3.64 -21.66
N GLY A 3 9.58 -3.49 -22.65
CA GLY A 3 8.13 -3.58 -22.44
C GLY A 3 7.65 -4.96 -21.94
N VAL A 4 8.36 -6.05 -22.25
CA VAL A 4 8.05 -7.40 -21.71
C VAL A 4 8.48 -7.47 -20.24
N ILE A 5 9.72 -7.06 -19.96
CA ILE A 5 10.32 -7.09 -18.62
C ILE A 5 9.52 -6.23 -17.64
N PHE A 6 9.15 -5.01 -18.01
CA PHE A 6 8.45 -4.07 -17.11
C PHE A 6 6.92 -4.08 -17.25
N SER A 7 6.34 -5.00 -18.03
CA SER A 7 4.88 -5.14 -18.13
C SER A 7 4.27 -5.48 -16.76
N ASP A 8 3.27 -4.72 -16.34
CA ASP A 8 2.44 -5.00 -15.15
C ASP A 8 1.38 -6.09 -15.41
N ARG A 9 1.22 -6.53 -16.66
CA ARG A 9 0.20 -7.52 -17.08
C ARG A 9 0.72 -8.94 -17.22
N LEU A 10 2.04 -9.11 -17.25
CA LEU A 10 2.67 -10.41 -17.46
C LEU A 10 3.26 -10.90 -16.14
N ASN A 11 3.04 -12.16 -15.79
CA ASN A 11 3.74 -12.79 -14.67
C ASN A 11 5.16 -13.25 -15.07
N GLY A 12 5.98 -13.64 -14.09
CA GLY A 12 7.37 -14.02 -14.31
C GLY A 12 7.54 -15.10 -15.39
N LYS A 13 6.68 -16.12 -15.40
CA LYS A 13 6.72 -17.23 -16.39
C LYS A 13 6.39 -16.74 -17.80
N GLU A 14 5.40 -15.88 -17.95
CA GLU A 14 5.03 -15.30 -19.25
C GLU A 14 6.14 -14.41 -19.80
N LYS A 15 6.81 -13.63 -18.94
CA LYS A 15 7.97 -12.83 -19.34
C LYS A 15 9.11 -13.71 -19.84
N VAL A 16 9.44 -14.78 -19.12
CA VAL A 16 10.48 -15.75 -19.51
C VAL A 16 10.17 -16.35 -20.87
N LYS A 17 8.91 -16.77 -21.08
CA LYS A 17 8.45 -17.34 -22.36
C LYS A 17 8.65 -16.36 -23.52
N LEU A 18 8.16 -15.13 -23.40
CA LEU A 18 8.28 -14.12 -24.46
C LEU A 18 9.75 -13.73 -24.72
N LEU A 19 10.59 -13.70 -23.68
CA LEU A 19 12.02 -13.42 -23.83
C LEU A 19 12.74 -14.56 -24.56
N GLN A 20 12.51 -15.82 -24.17
CA GLN A 20 13.20 -16.98 -24.73
C GLN A 20 12.66 -17.39 -26.11
N GLU A 21 11.35 -17.47 -26.28
CA GLU A 21 10.72 -18.02 -27.49
C GLU A 21 10.54 -16.96 -28.57
N ASP A 22 9.95 -15.81 -28.23
CA ASP A 22 9.59 -14.80 -29.24
C ASP A 22 10.76 -13.86 -29.57
N LEU A 23 11.56 -13.51 -28.55
CA LEU A 23 12.68 -12.58 -28.68
C LEU A 23 14.03 -13.26 -28.78
N GLN A 24 14.10 -14.59 -28.62
CA GLN A 24 15.34 -15.39 -28.71
C GLN A 24 16.45 -14.87 -27.77
N ILE A 25 16.06 -14.34 -26.61
CA ILE A 25 16.95 -13.87 -25.55
C ILE A 25 17.14 -15.00 -24.54
N TYR A 26 18.39 -15.37 -24.29
CA TYR A 26 18.70 -16.31 -23.22
C TYR A 26 18.33 -15.72 -21.85
N VAL A 27 17.56 -16.49 -21.09
CA VAL A 27 17.17 -16.17 -19.71
C VAL A 27 17.76 -17.25 -18.80
N SER A 28 18.70 -16.86 -17.94
CA SER A 28 19.30 -17.76 -16.93
C SER A 28 18.29 -18.07 -15.82
N ASP A 29 18.58 -19.07 -14.99
CA ASP A 29 17.72 -19.40 -13.85
C ASP A 29 17.67 -18.27 -12.81
N GLU A 30 18.79 -17.57 -12.58
CA GLU A 30 18.85 -16.37 -11.74
C GLU A 30 17.92 -15.26 -12.28
N MET A 31 17.93 -15.00 -13.59
CA MET A 31 17.01 -14.04 -14.20
C MET A 31 15.54 -14.46 -14.09
N LYS A 32 15.23 -15.76 -14.08
CA LYS A 32 13.84 -16.22 -13.86
C LYS A 32 13.38 -15.88 -12.44
N GLU A 33 14.24 -16.09 -11.45
CA GLU A 33 13.95 -15.74 -10.06
C GLU A 33 13.76 -14.23 -9.90
N GLU A 34 14.65 -13.41 -10.47
CA GLU A 34 14.53 -11.95 -10.44
C GLU A 34 13.23 -11.45 -11.10
N LEU A 35 12.87 -12.02 -12.25
CA LEU A 35 11.62 -11.69 -12.95
C LEU A 35 10.39 -12.06 -12.13
N ASP A 36 10.43 -13.17 -11.40
CA ASP A 36 9.34 -13.61 -10.52
C ASP A 36 9.21 -12.70 -9.29
N VAL A 37 10.33 -12.41 -8.62
CA VAL A 37 10.37 -11.47 -7.48
C VAL A 37 9.85 -10.10 -7.89
N MET A 38 10.25 -9.58 -9.05
CA MET A 38 9.80 -8.28 -9.54
C MET A 38 8.30 -8.23 -9.82
N CYS A 39 7.70 -9.32 -10.33
CA CYS A 39 6.24 -9.40 -10.52
C CYS A 39 5.47 -9.38 -9.20
N ASN A 40 6.07 -9.89 -8.13
CA ASN A 40 5.47 -9.93 -6.79
C ASN A 40 5.78 -8.68 -5.96
N LEU A 41 6.78 -7.88 -6.36
CA LEU A 41 7.17 -6.65 -5.67
C LEU A 41 6.04 -5.61 -5.70
N SER A 42 5.38 -5.44 -6.85
CA SER A 42 4.25 -4.51 -6.99
C SER A 42 3.10 -4.87 -6.05
N TYR A 43 2.80 -6.16 -5.88
CA TYR A 43 1.77 -6.64 -4.95
C TYR A 43 2.09 -6.25 -3.50
N GLY A 44 3.34 -6.46 -3.07
CA GLY A 44 3.77 -6.08 -1.71
C GLY A 44 3.76 -4.57 -1.47
N ILE A 45 4.04 -3.76 -2.51
CA ILE A 45 3.93 -2.30 -2.44
C ILE A 45 2.46 -1.87 -2.41
N GLU A 46 1.63 -2.44 -3.27
CA GLU A 46 0.21 -2.12 -3.40
C GLU A 46 -0.56 -2.43 -2.11
N GLU A 47 -0.32 -3.60 -1.49
CA GLU A 47 -1.00 -3.94 -0.25
C GLU A 47 -0.57 -3.07 0.92
N ARG A 48 0.73 -2.72 1.02
CA ARG A 48 1.19 -1.74 2.01
C ARG A 48 0.54 -0.38 1.78
N GLY A 49 0.53 0.11 0.54
CA GLY A 49 -0.11 1.38 0.19
C GLY A 49 -1.60 1.40 0.50
N ARG A 50 -2.32 0.29 0.25
CA ARG A 50 -3.73 0.15 0.65
C ARG A 50 -3.91 0.16 2.16
N ALA A 51 -3.05 -0.54 2.90
CA ALA A 51 -3.12 -0.58 4.36
C ALA A 51 -2.85 0.81 4.97
N GLU A 52 -1.81 1.50 4.49
CA GLU A 52 -1.48 2.88 4.85
C GLU A 52 -2.65 3.82 4.53
N GLY A 53 -3.18 3.79 3.31
CA GLY A 53 -4.30 4.65 2.91
C GLY A 53 -5.60 4.40 3.69
N ARG A 54 -5.90 3.14 4.05
CA ARG A 54 -7.04 2.82 4.94
C ARG A 54 -6.85 3.42 6.34
N LEU A 55 -5.63 3.36 6.87
CA LEU A 55 -5.30 3.94 8.17
C LEU A 55 -5.40 5.47 8.13
N GLU A 56 -4.82 6.12 7.12
CA GLU A 56 -4.90 7.57 6.93
C GLU A 56 -6.35 8.06 6.80
N ALA A 57 -7.16 7.40 5.97
CA ALA A 57 -8.58 7.74 5.82
C ALA A 57 -9.35 7.61 7.15
N THR A 58 -9.03 6.59 7.95
CA THR A 58 -9.62 6.40 9.29
C THR A 58 -9.21 7.53 10.23
N ILE A 59 -7.93 7.90 10.26
CA ILE A 59 -7.42 9.01 11.07
C ILE A 59 -8.10 10.32 10.68
N GLU A 60 -8.18 10.65 9.39
CA GLU A 60 -8.84 11.87 8.91
C GLU A 60 -10.32 11.93 9.31
N ALA A 61 -11.04 10.80 9.21
CA ALA A 61 -12.43 10.73 9.61
C ALA A 61 -12.60 10.98 11.12
N ILE A 62 -11.77 10.33 11.95
CA ILE A 62 -11.76 10.52 13.39
C ILE A 62 -11.43 11.98 13.76
N GLN A 63 -10.44 12.60 13.10
CA GLN A 63 -10.14 14.03 13.30
C GLN A 63 -11.34 14.93 13.01
N LYS A 64 -12.10 14.65 11.94
CA LYS A 64 -13.31 15.42 11.61
C LYS A 64 -14.41 15.23 12.66
N MET A 65 -14.56 14.05 13.23
CA MET A 65 -15.50 13.78 14.32
C MET A 65 -15.09 14.49 15.62
N ILE A 66 -13.80 14.45 15.97
CA ILE A 66 -13.26 15.19 17.12
C ILE A 66 -13.54 16.70 16.96
N LYS A 67 -13.29 17.28 15.78
CA LYS A 67 -13.59 18.69 15.49
C LYS A 67 -15.07 19.04 15.61
N LYS A 68 -15.97 18.06 15.48
CA LYS A 68 -17.41 18.19 15.68
C LYS A 68 -17.85 17.87 17.12
N ASN A 69 -16.91 17.65 18.04
CA ASN A 69 -17.13 17.33 19.45
C ASN A 69 -17.83 15.99 19.71
N TYR A 70 -17.64 15.00 18.83
CA TYR A 70 -18.03 13.63 19.14
C TYR A 70 -17.20 13.09 20.31
N SER A 71 -17.84 12.35 21.20
CA SER A 71 -17.19 11.65 22.31
C SER A 71 -16.39 10.43 21.81
N ASN A 72 -15.41 9.99 22.59
CA ASN A 72 -14.66 8.77 22.25
C ASN A 72 -15.57 7.55 22.08
N MET A 73 -16.63 7.46 22.90
CA MET A 73 -17.61 6.37 22.82
C MET A 73 -18.36 6.36 21.49
N GLU A 74 -18.80 7.53 21.00
CA GLU A 74 -19.45 7.63 19.69
C GLU A 74 -18.48 7.29 18.55
N ILE A 75 -17.21 7.71 18.66
CA ILE A 75 -16.18 7.38 17.66
C ILE A 75 -15.95 5.86 17.59
N GLN A 76 -15.92 5.20 18.75
CA GLN A 76 -15.75 3.75 18.89
C GLN A 76 -16.93 2.93 18.35
N GLU A 77 -18.12 3.53 18.24
CA GLU A 77 -19.27 2.90 17.59
C GLU A 77 -19.06 2.74 16.08
N PHE A 78 -18.33 3.66 15.44
CA PHE A 78 -18.06 3.63 14.00
C PHE A 78 -16.72 2.98 13.63
N TYR A 79 -15.73 3.04 14.53
CA TYR A 79 -14.36 2.58 14.27
C TYR A 79 -13.84 1.74 15.43
N ASP A 80 -13.26 0.59 15.11
CA ASP A 80 -12.62 -0.30 16.10
C ASP A 80 -11.25 0.27 16.53
N VAL A 81 -11.28 1.27 17.40
CA VAL A 81 -10.09 1.99 17.87
C VAL A 81 -10.08 2.16 19.39
N SER A 82 -8.90 2.12 20.00
CA SER A 82 -8.75 2.36 21.43
C SER A 82 -8.83 3.83 21.80
N ASP A 83 -9.18 4.15 23.04
CA ASP A 83 -9.08 5.52 23.58
C ASP A 83 -7.68 6.10 23.40
N SER A 84 -6.65 5.28 23.66
CA SER A 84 -5.26 5.70 23.48
C SER A 84 -4.90 6.09 22.05
N PHE A 85 -5.57 5.51 21.04
CA PHE A 85 -5.39 5.88 19.64
C PHE A 85 -6.09 7.21 19.34
N ILE A 86 -7.32 7.39 19.83
CA ILE A 86 -8.07 8.65 19.70
C ILE A 86 -7.30 9.81 20.36
N GLU A 87 -6.72 9.60 21.55
CA GLU A 87 -5.91 10.62 22.23
C GLU A 87 -4.64 10.99 21.46
N LYS A 88 -3.97 10.02 20.82
CA LYS A 88 -2.82 10.33 19.93
C LYS A 88 -3.24 11.24 18.77
N ILE A 89 -4.37 10.95 18.14
CA ILE A 89 -4.91 11.78 17.03
C ILE A 89 -5.22 13.21 17.50
N LYS A 90 -5.74 13.38 18.73
CA LYS A 90 -5.99 14.71 19.31
C LYS A 90 -4.70 15.50 19.51
N ILE A 91 -3.63 14.85 20.01
CA ILE A 91 -2.31 15.47 20.21
C ILE A 91 -1.72 15.92 18.86
N ASP A 92 -1.72 15.04 17.85
CA ASP A 92 -1.14 15.33 16.54
C ASP A 92 -1.88 16.47 15.82
N SER A 93 -3.20 16.57 15.99
CA SER A 93 -4.01 17.66 15.43
C SER A 93 -3.72 19.02 16.06
N THR A 94 -3.13 19.06 17.26
CA THR A 94 -2.81 20.30 17.99
C THR A 94 -1.44 20.85 17.59
N ASN A 95 -0.54 20.01 17.07
CA ASN A 95 0.82 20.40 16.65
C ASN A 95 0.91 21.01 15.24
N VAL A 96 -0.18 20.99 14.46
CA VAL A 96 -0.19 21.54 13.07
C VAL A 96 -0.52 23.03 13.02
N VAL A 97 -0.85 23.68 14.16
CA VAL A 97 -1.26 25.10 14.23
C VAL A 97 -0.09 26.03 14.65
N SER A 98 1.14 25.52 14.74
CA SER A 98 2.30 26.26 15.26
C SER A 98 3.35 26.66 14.22
N ILE A 99 2.98 26.88 12.95
CA ILE A 99 3.87 27.49 11.93
C ILE A 99 3.20 28.72 11.32
#